data_AF-A0A925LP38-F1
#
_entry.id   AF-A0A925LP38-F1
#
_cell.length_a   1.000
_cell.length_b   1.000
_cell.length_c   1.000
_cell.angle_alpha   90.00
_cell.angle_beta   90.00
_cell.angle_gamma   90.00
#
_symmetry.space_group_name_H-M   'P 1'
#
loop_
_entity.id
_entity.type
_entity.pdbx_description
1 polymer ?
#
loop_
_entity_poly.entity_id
_entity_poly.type
_entity_poly.pdbx_seq_one_letter_code
_entity_poly.pdbx_strand_id
1 'polypeptide(L)'
;MNGNAFKLQQVLVYRNEMQKLCKQEFASAKQGFETAHDELLREVERVRELTQEFCNRQQHLDCIDEMRMYSDFFARKREEIKDQKERVYHLDLVLSDRREELLEATKDKKVLESLKQKKAMEFRKEMIQKERNFLDEISVQKKVESK
;
A
#
# COMPACT_ATOMS: atom_id res chain seq x y z
N MET A 1 -6.65 -15.99 -38.17
CA MET A 1 -5.43 -15.46 -37.55
C MET A 1 -5.72 -15.22 -36.07
N ASN A 2 -5.54 -16.22 -35.21
CA ASN A 2 -5.76 -16.04 -33.78
C ASN A 2 -4.44 -15.54 -33.18
N GLY A 3 -4.36 -14.23 -32.95
CA GLY A 3 -3.19 -13.59 -32.35
C GLY A 3 -2.81 -14.30 -31.05
N ASN A 4 -1.53 -14.63 -30.91
CA ASN A 4 -0.95 -15.35 -29.77
C ASN A 4 -1.22 -14.58 -28.46
N ALA A 5 -2.37 -14.85 -27.83
CA ALA A 5 -2.69 -14.34 -26.51
C ALA A 5 -1.72 -14.98 -25.50
N PHE A 6 -1.13 -14.16 -24.63
CA PHE A 6 -0.28 -14.65 -23.55
C PHE A 6 -1.08 -15.66 -22.71
N LYS A 7 -0.59 -16.91 -22.59
CA LYS A 7 -1.33 -18.01 -21.95
C LYS A 7 -1.77 -17.71 -20.51
N LEU A 8 -1.05 -16.82 -19.81
CA LEU A 8 -1.35 -16.39 -18.44
C LEU A 8 -1.99 -15.00 -18.39
N GLN A 9 -2.62 -14.54 -19.46
CA GLN A 9 -3.26 -13.21 -19.50
C GLN A 9 -4.36 -13.09 -18.44
N GLN A 10 -5.19 -14.12 -18.25
CA GLN A 10 -6.22 -14.11 -17.21
C GLN A 10 -5.62 -14.03 -15.79
N VAL A 11 -4.50 -14.73 -15.56
CA VAL A 11 -3.78 -14.68 -14.28
C VAL A 11 -3.20 -13.28 -14.05
N LEU A 12 -2.65 -12.65 -15.09
CA LEU A 12 -2.14 -11.27 -15.00
C LEU A 12 -3.26 -10.26 -14.72
N VAL A 13 -4.45 -10.44 -15.32
CA VAL A 13 -5.63 -9.61 -15.00
C VAL A 13 -6.01 -9.78 -13.54
N TYR A 14 -6.13 -11.02 -13.05
CA TYR A 14 -6.41 -11.28 -11.64
C TYR A 14 -5.39 -10.63 -10.70
N ARG A 15 -4.09 -10.77 -10.98
CA ARG A 15 -3.03 -10.15 -10.15
C ARG A 15 -3.06 -8.61 -10.19
N ASN A 16 -3.51 -8.01 -11.29
CA ASN A 16 -3.74 -6.56 -11.35
C ASN A 16 -4.87 -6.13 -10.42
N GLU A 17 -5.99 -6.85 -10.43
CA GLU A 17 -7.12 -6.56 -9.54
C GLU A 17 -6.74 -6.78 -8.07
N MET A 18 -5.99 -7.83 -7.76
CA MET A 18 -5.47 -8.05 -6.40
C MET A 18 -4.55 -6.93 -5.95
N GLN A 19 -3.61 -6.48 -6.79
CA GLN A 19 -2.77 -5.32 -6.46
C GLN A 19 -3.61 -4.07 -6.22
N LYS A 20 -4.66 -3.85 -7.02
CA LYS A 20 -5.56 -2.70 -6.87
C LYS A 20 -6.32 -2.76 -5.54
N LEU A 21 -6.82 -3.93 -5.15
CA LEU A 21 -7.47 -4.15 -3.87
C LEU A 21 -6.50 -3.85 -2.70
N CYS A 22 -5.31 -4.45 -2.69
CA CYS A 22 -4.32 -4.19 -1.64
C CYS A 22 -3.92 -2.71 -1.55
N LYS A 23 -3.88 -1.97 -2.69
CA LYS A 23 -3.66 -0.52 -2.69
C LYS A 23 -4.78 0.23 -1.97
N GLN A 24 -6.04 -0.16 -2.20
CA GLN A 24 -7.19 0.48 -1.56
C GLN A 24 -7.20 0.18 -0.06
N GLU A 25 -6.95 -1.06 0.33
CA GLU A 25 -6.86 -1.47 1.73
C GLU A 25 -5.73 -0.75 2.46
N PHE A 26 -4.54 -0.66 1.85
CA PHE A 26 -3.42 0.11 2.39
C PHE A 26 -3.77 1.60 2.54
N ALA A 27 -4.41 2.21 1.54
CA ALA A 27 -4.81 3.61 1.62
C ALA A 27 -5.82 3.86 2.75
N SER A 28 -6.79 2.96 2.92
CA SER A 28 -7.77 3.04 4.02
C SER A 28 -7.11 2.87 5.39
N ALA A 29 -6.24 1.87 5.55
CA ALA A 29 -5.49 1.66 6.79
C ALA A 29 -4.62 2.87 7.13
N LYS A 30 -3.95 3.44 6.12
CA LYS A 30 -3.10 4.63 6.27
C LYS A 30 -3.92 5.83 6.74
N GLN A 31 -5.06 6.10 6.11
CA GLN A 31 -5.94 7.19 6.52
C GLN A 31 -6.44 7.01 7.96
N GLY A 32 -6.80 5.79 8.34
CA GLY A 32 -7.23 5.47 9.70
C GLY A 32 -6.13 5.72 10.73
N PHE A 33 -4.91 5.27 10.44
CA PHE A 33 -3.73 5.53 11.27
C PHE A 33 -3.44 7.04 11.42
N GLU A 34 -3.35 7.77 10.30
CA GLU A 34 -3.05 9.21 10.31
C GLU A 34 -4.11 9.99 11.11
N THR A 35 -5.39 9.66 10.92
CA THR A 35 -6.49 10.30 11.67
C THR A 35 -6.36 10.06 13.17
N ALA A 36 -6.15 8.80 13.59
CA ALA A 36 -6.03 8.44 15.01
C ALA A 36 -4.78 9.03 15.67
N HIS A 37 -3.68 9.10 14.92
CA HIS A 37 -2.43 9.70 15.36
C HIS A 37 -2.58 11.22 15.56
N ASP A 38 -3.22 11.91 14.62
CA ASP A 38 -3.48 13.34 14.73
C ASP A 38 -4.44 13.67 15.88
N GLU A 39 -5.46 12.83 16.10
CA GLU A 39 -6.34 12.93 17.28
C GLU A 39 -5.56 12.81 18.59
N LEU A 40 -4.66 11.82 18.68
CA LEU A 40 -3.82 11.62 19.86
C LEU A 40 -2.92 12.83 20.13
N LEU A 41 -2.27 13.37 19.09
CA LEU A 41 -1.44 14.57 19.24
C LEU A 41 -2.24 15.77 19.76
N ARG A 42 -3.44 15.99 19.22
CA ARG A 42 -4.32 17.07 19.67
C ARG A 42 -4.75 16.91 21.12
N GLU A 43 -5.13 15.70 21.54
CA GLU A 43 -5.55 15.47 22.93
C GLU A 43 -4.37 15.58 23.92
N VAL A 44 -3.17 15.12 23.53
CA VAL A 44 -1.96 15.29 24.34
C VAL A 44 -1.63 16.77 24.54
N GLU A 45 -1.67 17.58 23.48
CA GLU A 45 -1.39 19.02 23.58
C GLU A 45 -2.47 19.73 24.40
N ARG A 46 -3.75 19.40 24.20
CA ARG A 46 -4.86 19.93 25.01
C ARG A 46 -4.70 19.62 26.49
N VAL A 47 -4.32 18.39 26.86
CA VAL A 47 -4.09 18.02 28.26
C VAL A 47 -2.89 18.78 28.83
N ARG A 48 -1.86 19.04 28.02
CA ARG A 48 -0.71 19.85 28.42
C ARG A 48 -1.10 21.30 28.72
N GLU A 49 -1.88 21.92 27.83
CA GLU A 49 -2.42 23.28 28.02
C GLU A 49 -3.27 23.35 29.31
N LEU A 50 -4.20 22.40 29.48
CA LEU A 50 -5.05 22.32 30.67
C LEU A 50 -4.24 22.12 31.96
N THR A 51 -3.16 21.34 31.91
CA THR A 51 -2.26 21.16 33.05
C THR A 51 -1.57 22.48 33.41
N GLN A 52 -1.12 23.24 32.42
CA GLN A 52 -0.50 24.54 32.64
C GLN A 52 -1.49 25.56 33.23
N GLU A 53 -2.73 25.61 32.72
CA GLU A 53 -3.80 26.42 33.28
C GLU A 53 -4.11 26.04 34.74
N PHE A 54 -4.18 24.74 35.02
CA PHE A 54 -4.40 24.24 36.37
C PHE A 54 -3.28 24.67 37.33
N CYS A 55 -2.02 24.48 36.95
CA CYS A 55 -0.87 24.89 37.78
C CYS A 55 -0.92 26.39 38.12
N ASN A 56 -1.34 27.24 37.19
CA ASN A 56 -1.50 28.68 37.42
C ASN A 56 -2.67 28.98 38.38
N ARG A 57 -3.78 28.26 38.26
CA ARG A 57 -4.96 28.44 39.12
C ARG A 57 -4.82 27.81 40.50
N GLN A 58 -3.97 26.79 40.65
CA GLN A 58 -3.79 26.05 41.89
C GLN A 58 -3.39 26.95 43.07
N GLN A 59 -2.71 28.07 42.81
CA GLN A 59 -2.34 29.07 43.82
C GLN A 59 -3.53 29.87 44.38
N HIS A 60 -4.72 29.71 43.77
CA HIS A 60 -5.96 30.41 44.12
C HIS A 60 -7.11 29.43 44.45
N LEU A 61 -6.83 28.12 44.51
CA LEU A 61 -7.82 27.10 44.87
C LEU A 61 -7.87 26.95 46.38
N ASP A 62 -8.94 27.42 47.01
CA ASP A 62 -9.16 27.32 48.46
C ASP A 62 -10.02 26.10 48.85
N CYS A 63 -10.57 25.37 47.87
CA CYS A 63 -11.52 24.28 48.09
C CYS A 63 -10.94 22.90 47.75
N ILE A 64 -10.98 21.97 48.72
CA ILE A 64 -10.52 20.58 48.56
C ILE A 64 -11.35 19.83 47.50
N ASP A 65 -12.65 20.12 47.39
CA ASP A 65 -13.53 19.47 46.42
C ASP A 65 -13.15 19.85 44.98
N GLU A 66 -12.75 21.10 44.74
CA GLU A 66 -12.25 21.54 43.43
C GLU A 66 -10.96 20.82 43.06
N MET A 67 -10.03 20.66 44.01
CA MET A 67 -8.79 19.89 43.77
C MET A 67 -9.08 18.42 43.43
N ARG A 68 -10.05 17.79 44.10
CA ARG A 68 -10.47 16.41 43.81
C ARG A 68 -11.08 16.30 42.41
N MET A 69 -11.94 17.24 42.01
CA MET A 69 -12.53 17.26 40.67
C MET A 69 -11.46 17.33 39.56
N TYR A 70 -10.43 18.17 39.73
CA TYR A 70 -9.33 18.24 38.77
C TYR A 70 -8.50 16.95 38.74
N SER A 71 -8.19 16.37 39.90
CA SER A 71 -7.48 15.09 40.00
C SER A 71 -8.21 13.98 39.23
N ASP A 72 -9.52 13.85 39.44
CA ASP A 72 -10.36 12.85 38.78
C ASP A 72 -10.49 13.12 37.27
N PHE A 73 -10.56 14.39 36.86
CA PHE A 73 -10.52 14.78 35.45
C PHE A 73 -9.20 14.37 34.78
N PHE A 74 -8.05 14.71 35.37
CA PHE A 74 -6.75 14.35 34.79
C PHE A 74 -6.50 12.84 34.81
N ALA A 75 -7.01 12.12 35.82
CA ALA A 75 -6.96 10.67 35.86
C ALA A 75 -7.70 10.04 34.67
N ARG A 76 -8.95 10.48 34.41
CA ARG A 76 -9.72 10.04 33.24
C ARG A 76 -9.01 10.38 31.93
N LYS A 77 -8.49 11.60 31.81
CA LYS A 77 -7.77 12.03 30.59
C LYS A 77 -6.50 11.22 30.33
N ARG A 78 -5.79 10.79 31.37
CA ARG A 78 -4.64 9.89 31.22
C ARG A 78 -5.06 8.52 30.68
N GLU A 79 -6.16 7.97 31.16
CA GLU A 79 -6.67 6.68 30.66
C GLU A 79 -7.15 6.81 29.20
N GLU A 80 -7.90 7.86 28.87
CA GLU A 80 -8.32 8.14 27.48
C GLU A 80 -7.12 8.24 26.52
N ILE A 81 -6.06 8.95 26.92
CA ILE A 81 -4.81 9.04 26.12
C ILE A 81 -4.12 7.68 25.99
N LYS A 82 -4.15 6.85 27.04
CA LYS A 82 -3.57 5.51 26.99
C LYS A 82 -4.33 4.62 26.02
N ASP A 83 -5.65 4.61 26.08
CA ASP A 83 -6.49 3.87 25.14
C ASP A 83 -6.29 4.34 23.69
N GLN A 84 -6.18 5.66 23.48
CA GLN A 84 -5.90 6.25 22.17
C GLN A 84 -4.51 5.83 21.64
N LYS A 85 -3.49 5.73 22.51
CA LYS A 85 -2.16 5.22 22.14
C LYS A 85 -2.21 3.75 21.73
N GLU A 86 -2.92 2.92 22.49
CA GLU A 86 -3.10 1.51 22.15
C GLU A 86 -3.81 1.36 20.79
N ARG A 87 -4.85 2.18 20.54
CA ARG A 87 -5.53 2.23 19.24
C ARG A 87 -4.58 2.62 18.10
N VAL A 88 -3.77 3.67 18.28
CA VAL A 88 -2.79 4.09 17.25
C VAL A 88 -1.78 2.97 16.98
N TYR A 89 -1.30 2.31 18.03
CA TYR A 89 -0.39 1.17 17.90
C TYR A 89 -1.02 0.01 17.10
N HIS A 90 -2.26 -0.36 17.39
CA HIS A 90 -2.96 -1.39 16.62
C HIS A 90 -3.15 -1.00 15.16
N LEU A 91 -3.46 0.27 14.88
CA LEU A 91 -3.59 0.78 13.51
C LEU A 91 -2.25 0.79 12.76
N ASP A 92 -1.14 1.04 13.44
CA ASP A 92 0.21 0.95 12.88
C ASP A 92 0.56 -0.49 12.48
N LEU A 93 0.24 -1.47 13.33
CA LEU A 93 0.39 -2.89 13.00
C LEU A 93 -0.41 -3.27 11.76
N VAL A 94 -1.69 -2.90 11.70
CA VAL A 94 -2.53 -3.14 10.52
C VAL A 94 -1.97 -2.45 9.28
N LEU A 95 -1.46 -1.22 9.41
CA LEU A 95 -0.84 -0.49 8.31
C LEU A 95 0.41 -1.21 7.79
N SER A 96 1.24 -1.75 8.69
CA SER A 96 2.42 -2.54 8.35
C SER A 96 2.03 -3.82 7.61
N ASP A 97 1.04 -4.56 8.10
CA ASP A 97 0.55 -5.77 7.46
C ASP A 97 0.04 -5.49 6.04
N ARG A 98 -0.79 -4.45 5.86
CA ARG A 98 -1.29 -4.05 4.53
C ARG A 98 -0.19 -3.57 3.60
N ARG A 99 0.88 -2.99 4.15
CA ARG A 99 2.06 -2.60 3.36
C ARG A 99 2.77 -3.84 2.82
N GLU A 100 2.94 -4.86 3.63
CA GLU A 100 3.57 -6.13 3.23
C GLU A 100 2.75 -6.84 2.16
N GLU A 101 1.44 -6.95 2.34
CA GLU A 101 0.53 -7.53 1.34
C GLU A 101 0.60 -6.81 0.00
N LEU A 102 0.60 -5.47 0.02
CA LEU A 102 0.73 -4.66 -1.19
C LEU A 102 2.09 -4.86 -1.89
N LEU A 103 3.18 -4.97 -1.12
CA LEU A 103 4.49 -5.26 -1.67
C LEU A 103 4.50 -6.62 -2.36
N GLU A 104 3.93 -7.64 -1.74
CA GLU A 104 3.89 -8.99 -2.30
C GLU A 104 3.03 -9.05 -3.57
N ALA A 105 1.82 -8.47 -3.54
CA ALA A 105 0.96 -8.37 -4.72
C ALA A 105 1.64 -7.62 -5.88
N THR A 106 2.46 -6.62 -5.57
CA THR A 106 3.23 -5.87 -6.57
C THR A 106 4.37 -6.70 -7.17
N LYS A 107 5.08 -7.50 -6.35
CA LYS A 107 6.11 -8.42 -6.85
C LYS A 107 5.50 -9.49 -7.76
N ASP A 108 4.43 -10.13 -7.31
CA ASP A 108 3.73 -11.19 -8.06
C ASP A 108 3.29 -10.73 -9.44
N LYS A 109 2.69 -9.54 -9.51
CA LYS A 109 2.33 -8.90 -10.77
C LYS A 109 3.56 -8.70 -11.66
N LYS A 110 4.63 -8.12 -11.10
CA LYS A 110 5.85 -7.77 -11.86
C LYS A 110 6.54 -9.00 -12.45
N VAL A 111 6.49 -10.14 -11.76
CA VAL A 111 7.00 -11.42 -12.26
C VAL A 111 6.24 -11.85 -13.52
N LEU A 112 4.90 -11.79 -13.51
CA LEU A 112 4.08 -12.14 -14.67
C LEU A 112 4.23 -11.17 -15.83
N GLU A 113 4.34 -9.86 -15.56
CA GLU A 113 4.62 -8.85 -16.58
C GLU A 113 5.96 -9.11 -17.27
N SER A 114 6.99 -9.42 -16.49
CA SER A 114 8.32 -9.76 -17.00
C SER A 114 8.28 -11.03 -17.87
N LEU A 115 7.52 -12.04 -17.45
CA LEU A 115 7.33 -13.27 -18.23
C LEU A 115 6.60 -12.99 -19.55
N LYS A 116 5.54 -12.18 -19.52
CA LYS A 116 4.81 -11.75 -20.72
C LYS A 116 5.72 -11.01 -21.70
N GLN A 117 6.55 -10.09 -21.20
CA GLN A 117 7.49 -9.35 -22.03
C GLN A 117 8.54 -10.27 -22.67
N LYS A 118 9.10 -11.22 -21.91
CA LYS A 118 10.04 -12.22 -22.44
C LYS A 118 9.41 -13.05 -23.55
N LYS A 119 8.20 -13.57 -23.34
CA LYS A 119 7.48 -14.36 -24.35
C LYS A 119 7.17 -13.56 -25.61
N ALA A 120 6.81 -12.29 -25.48
CA ALA A 120 6.61 -11.41 -26.63
C ALA A 120 7.90 -11.19 -27.44
N MET A 121 9.04 -11.04 -26.75
CA MET A 121 10.35 -10.91 -27.41
C MET A 121 10.78 -12.19 -28.12
N GLU A 122 10.59 -13.36 -27.48
CA GLU A 122 10.85 -14.67 -28.09
C GLU A 122 10.03 -14.86 -29.37
N PHE A 123 8.71 -14.61 -29.29
CA PHE A 123 7.83 -14.71 -30.45
C PHE A 123 8.25 -13.78 -31.59
N ARG A 124 8.62 -12.54 -31.29
CA ARG A 124 9.11 -11.59 -32.31
C ARG A 124 10.39 -12.08 -32.99
N LYS A 125 11.33 -12.65 -32.22
CA LYS A 125 12.56 -13.25 -32.76
C LYS A 125 12.26 -14.44 -33.68
N GLU A 126 11.36 -15.32 -33.27
CA GLU A 126 10.94 -16.47 -34.08
C GLU A 126 10.29 -16.04 -35.40
N MET A 127 9.44 -15.01 -35.37
CA MET A 127 8.81 -14.46 -36.59
C MET A 127 9.86 -13.89 -37.55
N ILE A 128 10.82 -13.10 -37.05
CA ILE A 128 11.92 -12.56 -37.87
C ILE A 128 12.76 -13.70 -38.48
N GLN A 129 13.03 -14.76 -37.71
CA GLN A 129 13.79 -15.89 -38.23
C GLN A 129 13.01 -16.65 -39.31
N LYS A 130 11.70 -16.85 -39.13
CA LYS A 130 10.84 -17.46 -40.17
C LYS A 130 10.78 -16.62 -41.43
N GLU A 131 10.65 -15.30 -41.31
CA GLU A 131 10.68 -14.39 -42.46
C GLU A 131 12.01 -14.46 -43.21
N ARG A 132 13.15 -14.47 -42.51
CA ARG A 132 14.46 -14.64 -43.14
C ARG A 132 14.58 -15.97 -43.89
N ASN A 133 14.24 -17.08 -43.24
CA ASN A 133 14.30 -18.40 -43.86
C ASN A 133 13.43 -18.46 -45.12
N PHE A 134 12.23 -17.86 -45.08
CA PHE A 134 11.33 -17.81 -46.23
C PHE A 134 11.91 -16.98 -47.39
N LEU A 135 12.53 -15.83 -47.11
CA LEU A 135 13.21 -15.02 -48.13
C LEU A 135 14.42 -15.73 -48.75
N ASP A 136 15.18 -16.46 -47.94
CA ASP A 136 16.30 -17.28 -48.40
C ASP A 136 15.81 -18.41 -49.32
N GLU A 137 14.73 -19.11 -48.96
CA GLU A 137 14.11 -20.14 -49.79
C GLU A 137 13.64 -19.59 -51.15
N ILE A 138 12.95 -18.44 -51.17
CA ILE A 138 12.54 -17.78 -52.42
C ILE A 138 13.76 -17.42 -53.28
N SER A 139 14.82 -16.93 -52.65
CA SER A 139 16.05 -16.51 -53.34
C SER A 139 16.77 -17.70 -53.98
N VAL A 140 16.76 -18.87 -53.34
CA VAL A 140 17.28 -20.12 -53.89
C VAL A 140 16.44 -20.58 -55.08
N GLN A 141 15.10 -20.58 -54.96
CA GLN A 141 14.21 -21.01 -56.05
C GLN A 141 14.36 -20.15 -57.31
N LYS A 142 14.38 -18.81 -57.18
CA LYS A 142 14.60 -17.91 -58.32
C LYS A 142 15.94 -18.12 -59.02
N LYS A 143 16.98 -18.52 -58.29
CA LYS A 143 18.32 -18.79 -58.85
C LYS A 143 18.37 -20.08 -59.67
N VAL A 144 17.49 -21.03 -59.39
CA VAL A 144 17.38 -22.31 -60.10
C VAL A 144 16.55 -22.16 -61.38
N GLU A 145 15.52 -21.31 -61.39
CA GLU A 145 14.69 -21.04 -62.59
C GLU A 145 15.37 -20.13 -63.64
N SER A 146 16.47 -19.46 -63.28
CA SER A 146 17.22 -18.56 -64.18
C SER A 146 18.42 -19.24 -64.87
N LYS A 147 18.49 -20.58 -64.87
CA LYS A 147 19.47 -21.39 -65.62
C LYS A 147 18.76 -22.26 -66.63
#